data_AF-A0A2A7MLE9-F1
#
_entry.id   AF-A0A2A7MLE9-F1
#
_cell.length_a   1.000
_cell.length_b   1.000
_cell.length_c   1.000
_cell.angle_alpha   90.00
_cell.angle_beta   90.00
_cell.angle_gamma   90.00
#
_symmetry.space_group_name_H-M   'P 1'
#
loop_
_entity.id
_entity.type
_entity.pdbx_description
1 polymer ?
#
loop_
_entity_poly.entity_id
_entity_poly.type
_entity_poly.pdbx_seq_one_letter_code
_entity_poly.pdbx_strand_id
1 'polypeptide(L)'
;MGFKDKLSGKMGKYFQDAYMQKYGDRITSVSGTILSVKLIEKSYLIFHKLTAEIIVKPEVGKKVVKCWYKKNRWFKKPEFITVKQGHKVMIMGVNGEKDSKKENSQEVQIMNLLNLTTKKDLVPVDHSQIKKVRQQQSNMMRR
;
A
#
# COMPACT_ATOMS: atom_id res chain seq x y z
N MET A 1 -20.20 -21.38 13.65
CA MET A 1 -19.04 -20.92 12.85
C MET A 1 -19.35 -21.15 11.39
N GLY A 2 -19.75 -20.08 10.70
CA GLY A 2 -20.46 -20.17 9.41
C GLY A 2 -19.53 -20.45 8.25
N PHE A 3 -20.08 -21.02 7.17
CA PHE A 3 -19.40 -21.24 5.90
C PHE A 3 -18.66 -19.99 5.37
N LYS A 4 -19.18 -18.78 5.68
CA LYS A 4 -18.55 -17.49 5.38
C LYS A 4 -17.20 -17.28 6.07
N ASP A 5 -17.03 -17.75 7.31
CA ASP A 5 -15.77 -17.62 8.05
C ASP A 5 -14.67 -18.52 7.47
N LYS A 6 -15.04 -19.74 7.05
CA LYS A 6 -14.13 -20.67 6.38
C LYS A 6 -13.76 -20.21 4.96
N LEU A 7 -14.69 -19.58 4.23
CA LEU A 7 -14.43 -18.99 2.91
C LEU A 7 -13.57 -17.72 3.01
N SER A 8 -13.86 -16.83 3.95
CA SER A 8 -13.06 -15.62 4.20
C SER A 8 -11.63 -15.96 4.63
N GLY A 9 -11.46 -16.92 5.54
CA GLY A 9 -10.14 -17.35 6.02
C GLY A 9 -9.31 -18.10 4.97
N LYS A 10 -9.94 -18.97 4.15
CA LYS A 10 -9.25 -19.66 3.05
C LYS A 10 -8.92 -18.71 1.91
N MET A 11 -9.86 -17.87 1.48
CA MET A 11 -9.58 -16.86 0.45
C MET A 11 -8.51 -15.88 0.92
N GLY A 12 -8.60 -15.38 2.16
CA GLY A 12 -7.56 -14.51 2.73
C GLY A 12 -6.17 -15.12 2.66
N LYS A 13 -6.02 -16.40 3.04
CA LYS A 13 -4.74 -17.13 2.91
C LYS A 13 -4.32 -17.38 1.47
N TYR A 14 -5.20 -17.87 0.60
CA TYR A 14 -4.86 -18.09 -0.81
C TYR A 14 -4.48 -16.80 -1.54
N PHE A 15 -5.20 -15.70 -1.28
CA PHE A 15 -4.85 -14.40 -1.82
C PHE A 15 -3.53 -13.92 -1.23
N GLN A 16 -3.31 -14.04 0.08
CA GLN A 16 -2.07 -13.63 0.74
C GLN A 16 -0.85 -14.46 0.27
N ASP A 17 -1.00 -15.78 0.15
CA ASP A 17 0.04 -16.71 -0.26
C ASP A 17 0.36 -16.55 -1.75
N ALA A 18 -0.65 -16.40 -2.62
CA ALA A 18 -0.42 -16.08 -4.03
C ALA A 18 0.19 -14.69 -4.22
N TYR A 19 -0.12 -13.74 -3.35
CA TYR A 19 0.43 -12.39 -3.36
C TYR A 19 1.89 -12.37 -2.88
N MET A 20 2.21 -13.16 -1.85
CA MET A 20 3.58 -13.36 -1.37
C MET A 20 4.40 -14.17 -2.38
N GLN A 21 3.82 -15.15 -3.08
CA GLN A 21 4.53 -15.89 -4.13
C GLN A 21 4.82 -15.02 -5.36
N LYS A 22 3.89 -14.15 -5.77
CA LYS A 22 4.08 -13.29 -6.96
C LYS A 22 4.98 -12.08 -6.71
N TYR A 23 4.91 -11.52 -5.51
CA TYR A 23 5.55 -10.24 -5.21
C TYR A 23 6.54 -10.29 -4.06
N GLY A 24 6.70 -11.43 -3.36
CA GLY A 24 7.53 -11.59 -2.16
C GLY A 24 8.92 -10.94 -2.26
N ASP A 25 9.65 -11.25 -3.33
CA ASP A 25 11.01 -10.73 -3.57
C ASP A 25 11.04 -9.23 -3.90
N ARG A 26 9.89 -8.63 -4.20
CA ARG A 26 9.73 -7.24 -4.62
C ARG A 26 8.91 -6.41 -3.64
N ILE A 27 8.39 -6.99 -2.55
CA ILE A 27 7.63 -6.25 -1.54
C ILE A 27 8.58 -5.30 -0.82
N THR A 28 8.18 -4.03 -0.75
CA THR A 28 8.92 -3.00 -0.05
C THR A 28 8.00 -2.20 0.84
N SER A 29 8.55 -1.73 1.96
CA SER A 29 7.88 -0.80 2.86
C SER A 29 8.75 0.44 3.00
N VAL A 30 8.20 1.59 2.64
CA VAL A 30 8.87 2.89 2.74
C VAL A 30 8.12 3.74 3.76
N SER A 31 8.79 4.07 4.86
CA SER A 31 8.29 5.03 5.86
C SER A 31 9.01 6.37 5.67
N GLY A 32 8.25 7.46 5.59
CA GLY A 32 8.82 8.75 5.25
C GLY A 32 7.86 9.92 5.30
N THR A 33 8.40 11.09 4.96
CA THR A 33 7.63 12.33 4.81
C THR A 33 7.37 12.58 3.33
N ILE A 34 6.16 13.04 3.01
CA ILE A 34 5.78 13.36 1.64
C ILE A 34 6.33 14.72 1.23
N LEU A 35 7.02 14.73 0.09
CA LEU A 35 7.53 15.95 -0.54
C LEU A 35 6.54 16.50 -1.56
N SER A 36 5.90 15.64 -2.35
CA SER A 36 4.95 16.05 -3.38
C SER A 36 3.90 14.98 -3.63
N VAL A 37 2.69 15.42 -3.98
CA VAL A 37 1.55 14.58 -4.32
C VAL A 37 0.94 15.13 -5.60
N LYS A 38 0.82 14.28 -6.62
CA LYS A 38 0.10 14.57 -7.85
C LYS A 38 -0.99 13.52 -8.01
N LEU A 39 -2.24 13.97 -7.98
CA LEU A 39 -3.40 13.10 -8.11
C LEU A 39 -4.10 13.41 -9.43
N ILE A 40 -4.26 12.36 -10.24
CA ILE A 40 -4.81 12.44 -11.60
C ILE A 40 -6.02 11.52 -11.64
N GLU A 41 -7.19 12.13 -11.72
CA GLU A 41 -8.46 11.43 -11.91
C GLU A 41 -8.88 11.54 -13.37
N LYS A 42 -9.08 10.40 -14.02
CA LYS A 42 -9.69 10.33 -15.35
C LYS A 42 -10.99 9.58 -15.25
N SER A 43 -12.08 10.23 -15.64
CA SER A 43 -13.41 9.65 -15.68
C SER A 43 -13.87 9.56 -17.12
N TYR A 44 -14.14 8.33 -17.58
CA TYR A 44 -14.93 8.06 -18.78
C TYR A 44 -16.33 7.62 -18.35
N LEU A 45 -17.27 7.49 -19.30
CA LEU A 45 -18.69 7.21 -19.02
C LEU A 45 -18.94 6.08 -18.00
N ILE A 46 -18.14 5.01 -18.03
CA ILE A 46 -18.31 3.84 -17.13
C ILE A 46 -17.00 3.46 -16.43
N PHE A 47 -15.86 3.96 -16.90
CA PHE A 47 -14.54 3.62 -16.40
C PHE A 47 -13.91 4.79 -15.66
N HIS A 48 -13.63 4.59 -14.38
CA HIS A 48 -12.90 5.55 -13.57
C HIS A 48 -11.48 5.03 -13.33
N LYS A 49 -10.50 5.87 -13.68
CA LYS A 49 -9.08 5.61 -13.47
C LYS A 49 -8.51 6.68 -12.55
N LEU A 50 -7.96 6.24 -11.43
CA LEU A 50 -7.24 7.12 -10.51
C LEU A 50 -5.77 6.73 -10.51
N THR A 51 -4.93 7.71 -10.83
CA THR A 51 -3.48 7.60 -10.80
C THR A 51 -2.95 8.60 -9.79
N ALA A 52 -2.18 8.15 -8.80
CA ALA A 52 -1.52 9.04 -7.85
C ALA A 52 -0.01 8.84 -7.95
N GLU A 53 0.73 9.92 -8.07
CA GLU A 53 2.19 9.95 -7.99
C GLU A 53 2.58 10.67 -6.71
N ILE A 54 3.38 10.01 -5.87
CA ILE A 54 3.80 10.51 -4.57
C ILE A 54 5.32 10.45 -4.51
N ILE A 55 5.93 11.54 -4.09
CA ILE A 55 7.37 11.61 -3.86
C ILE A 55 7.58 11.60 -2.35
N VAL A 56 8.32 10.60 -1.86
CA VAL A 56 8.56 10.39 -0.44
C VAL A 56 10.05 10.52 -0.13
N LYS A 57 10.36 11.27 0.92
CA LYS A 57 11.66 11.25 1.57
C LYS A 57 11.62 10.21 2.70
N PRO A 58 12.32 9.07 2.58
CA PRO A 58 12.39 8.09 3.64
C PRO A 58 13.00 8.69 4.91
N GLU A 59 12.59 8.20 6.08
CA GLU A 59 13.25 8.56 7.34
C GLU A 59 14.67 7.97 7.40
N VAL A 60 14.84 6.78 6.83
CA VAL A 60 16.12 6.07 6.77
C VAL A 60 16.69 6.16 5.35
N GLY A 61 17.63 7.09 5.15
CA GLY A 61 18.35 7.28 3.89
C GLY A 61 18.18 8.67 3.25
N LYS A 62 19.10 9.02 2.34
CA LYS A 62 19.11 10.32 1.63
C LYS A 62 18.37 10.28 0.30
N LYS A 63 18.06 9.09 -0.22
CA LYS A 63 17.48 8.91 -1.55
C LYS A 63 15.97 9.14 -1.51
N VAL A 64 15.48 9.99 -2.40
CA VAL A 64 14.05 10.22 -2.60
C VAL A 64 13.45 9.04 -3.37
N VAL A 65 12.29 8.56 -2.94
CA VAL A 65 11.58 7.45 -3.57
C VAL A 65 10.33 7.98 -4.27
N LYS A 66 10.18 7.61 -5.53
CA LYS A 66 9.00 7.92 -6.33
C LYS A 66 8.04 6.74 -6.24
N CYS A 67 6.81 7.01 -5.81
CA CYS A 67 5.78 6.01 -5.63
C CYS A 67 4.61 6.32 -6.56
N TRP A 68 4.01 5.29 -7.15
CA TRP A 68 2.84 5.46 -8.01
C TRP A 68 1.73 4.50 -7.62
N TYR A 69 0.49 4.96 -7.75
CA TYR A 69 -0.71 4.20 -7.53
C TYR A 69 -1.56 4.25 -8.79
N LYS A 70 -2.08 3.10 -9.22
CA LYS A 70 -3.09 3.03 -10.29
C LYS A 70 -4.21 2.13 -9.84
N LYS A 71 -5.43 2.66 -9.84
CA LYS A 71 -6.63 1.89 -9.59
C LYS A 71 -7.67 2.21 -10.64
N ASN A 72 -8.17 1.15 -11.26
CA ASN A 72 -9.28 1.21 -12.19
C ASN A 72 -10.48 0.59 -11.50
N ARG A 73 -11.63 1.26 -11.54
CA ARG A 73 -12.88 0.70 -11.06
C ARG A 73 -13.97 0.98 -12.08
N TRP A 74 -14.84 -0.02 -12.25
CA TRP A 74 -16.02 0.08 -13.10
C TRP A 74 -17.18 0.64 -12.27
N PHE A 75 -17.97 1.56 -12.83
CA PHE A 75 -19.16 2.22 -12.26
C PHE A 75 -18.98 3.10 -11.01
N LYS A 76 -18.11 2.74 -10.05
CA LYS A 76 -17.89 3.55 -8.85
C LYS A 76 -16.56 4.29 -8.94
N LYS A 77 -16.57 5.58 -8.58
CA LYS A 77 -15.33 6.35 -8.45
C LYS A 77 -14.41 5.68 -7.42
N PRO A 78 -13.12 5.45 -7.74
CA PRO A 78 -12.15 5.01 -6.76
C PRO A 78 -11.85 6.16 -5.80
N GLU A 79 -12.08 5.93 -4.50
CA GLU A 79 -11.67 6.90 -3.48
C GLU A 79 -10.17 6.77 -3.22
N PHE A 80 -9.52 7.92 -3.04
CA PHE A 80 -8.15 8.02 -2.56
C PHE A 80 -8.14 8.80 -1.27
N ILE A 81 -7.30 8.37 -0.33
CA ILE A 81 -7.14 9.09 0.94
C ILE A 81 -6.59 10.49 0.73
N THR A 82 -6.93 11.40 1.65
CA THR A 82 -6.36 12.75 1.63
C THR A 82 -4.90 12.70 2.06
N VAL A 83 -4.01 13.01 1.12
CA VAL A 83 -2.57 13.03 1.34
C VAL A 83 -2.04 14.40 0.94
N LYS A 84 -1.28 15.04 1.84
CA LYS A 84 -0.69 16.36 1.62
C LYS A 84 0.82 16.31 1.83
N GLN A 85 1.52 17.32 1.29
CA GLN A 85 2.93 17.53 1.59
C GLN A 85 3.15 17.68 3.10
N GLY A 86 4.24 17.12 3.61
CA GLY A 86 4.57 17.13 5.04
C GLY A 86 3.90 16.05 5.88
N HIS A 87 2.93 15.30 5.35
CA HIS A 87 2.37 14.15 6.06
C HIS A 87 3.41 13.02 6.20
N LYS A 88 3.41 12.38 7.37
CA LYS A 88 4.17 11.15 7.61
C LYS A 88 3.36 9.97 7.11
N VAL A 89 3.95 9.15 6.26
CA VAL A 89 3.29 8.00 5.65
C VAL A 89 4.16 6.76 5.68
N MET A 90 3.48 5.62 5.75
CA MET A 90 4.08 4.31 5.53
C MET A 90 3.43 3.72 4.27
N ILE A 91 4.23 3.58 3.23
CA ILE A 91 3.82 3.00 1.94
C ILE A 91 4.27 1.56 1.92
N MET A 92 3.33 0.65 1.74
CA MET A 92 3.60 -0.74 1.44
C MET A 92 3.32 -0.96 -0.04
N GLY A 93 4.30 -1.46 -0.75
CA GLY A 93 4.23 -1.56 -2.20
C GLY A 93 5.14 -2.64 -2.74
N VAL A 94 5.25 -2.64 -4.07
CA VAL A 94 6.15 -3.54 -4.78
C VAL A 94 7.05 -2.71 -5.70
N ASN A 95 8.33 -3.06 -5.77
CA ASN A 95 9.22 -2.46 -6.76
C ASN A 95 8.81 -2.91 -8.17
N GLY A 96 9.06 -2.03 -9.15
CA GLY A 96 8.89 -2.37 -10.56
C GLY A 96 9.70 -3.60 -10.99
N GLU A 97 9.26 -4.27 -12.06
CA GLU A 97 9.99 -5.41 -12.64
C GLU A 97 11.39 -5.00 -13.08
N LYS A 98 12.40 -5.77 -12.64
CA LYS A 98 13.82 -5.57 -13.01
C LYS A 98 14.05 -5.63 -14.53
N ASP A 99 13.25 -6.39 -15.26
CA ASP A 99 13.46 -6.69 -16.69
C ASP A 99 12.73 -5.76 -17.67
N SER A 100 11.96 -4.79 -17.15
CA SER A 100 11.31 -3.81 -18.01
C SER A 100 12.33 -2.74 -18.43
N LYS A 101 12.64 -2.61 -19.73
CA LYS A 101 13.38 -1.49 -20.37
C LYS A 101 12.70 -0.11 -20.22
N LYS A 102 11.98 0.13 -19.12
CA LYS A 102 11.26 1.37 -18.80
C LYS A 102 11.90 1.93 -17.53
N GLU A 103 12.09 3.24 -17.47
CA GLU A 103 12.74 4.02 -16.39
C GLU A 103 12.14 3.82 -14.98
N ASN A 104 11.11 2.98 -14.83
CA ASN A 104 10.30 2.82 -13.63
C ASN A 104 10.77 1.69 -12.69
N SER A 105 11.92 1.05 -12.90
CA SER A 105 12.38 -0.04 -12.02
C SER A 105 12.70 0.44 -10.59
N GLN A 106 13.01 1.73 -10.42
CA GLN A 106 13.22 2.37 -9.11
C GLN A 106 11.93 2.94 -8.49
N GLU A 107 10.80 2.87 -9.20
CA GLU A 107 9.53 3.37 -8.70
C GLU A 107 8.78 2.29 -7.92
N VAL A 108 8.19 2.68 -6.78
CA VAL A 108 7.41 1.78 -5.93
C VAL A 108 5.95 1.86 -6.31
N GLN A 109 5.35 0.74 -6.71
CA GLN A 109 3.91 0.66 -6.91
C GLN A 109 3.21 0.53 -5.55
N ILE A 110 2.37 1.50 -5.21
CA ILE A 110 1.64 1.56 -3.95
C ILE A 110 0.55 0.49 -3.93
N MET A 111 0.57 -0.38 -2.92
CA MET A 111 -0.47 -1.38 -2.67
C MET A 111 -1.34 -0.95 -1.49
N ASN A 112 -0.70 -0.49 -0.42
CA ASN A 112 -1.36 0.19 0.68
C ASN A 112 -0.58 1.44 1.09
N LEU A 113 -1.30 2.44 1.57
CA LEU A 113 -0.74 3.67 2.11
C LEU A 113 -1.41 3.93 3.46
N LEU A 114 -0.60 3.98 4.50
CA LEU A 114 -0.99 4.37 5.85
C LEU A 114 -0.52 5.81 6.08
N ASN A 115 -1.46 6.72 6.30
CA ASN A 115 -1.15 8.07 6.71
C ASN A 115 -1.06 8.13 8.25
N LEU A 116 0.16 8.29 8.77
CA LEU A 116 0.43 8.33 10.21
C LEU A 116 -0.04 9.65 10.84
N THR A 117 -0.12 10.73 10.06
CA THR A 117 -0.62 12.03 10.52
C THR A 117 -2.14 12.01 10.72
N THR A 118 -2.89 11.50 9.74
CA THR A 118 -4.37 11.49 9.81
C THR A 118 -4.95 10.17 10.31
N LYS A 119 -4.11 9.15 10.53
CA LYS A 119 -4.50 7.79 10.92
C LYS A 119 -5.51 7.14 9.97
N LYS A 120 -5.43 7.48 8.69
CA LYS A 120 -6.30 6.95 7.63
C LYS A 120 -5.51 6.06 6.70
N ASP A 121 -6.15 5.00 6.21
CA ASP A 121 -5.56 3.99 5.34
C ASP A 121 -6.24 3.99 3.98
N LEU A 122 -5.45 3.77 2.93
CA LEU A 122 -5.96 3.67 1.56
C LEU A 122 -6.74 2.38 1.34
N VAL A 123 -6.26 1.27 1.90
CA VAL A 123 -7.01 0.03 2.03
C VAL A 123 -7.25 -0.15 3.52
N PRO A 124 -8.50 -0.23 3.99
CA PRO A 124 -8.77 -0.43 5.41
C PRO A 124 -8.19 -1.78 5.82
N VAL A 125 -7.02 -1.75 6.45
CA VAL A 125 -6.46 -2.93 7.10
C VAL A 125 -7.12 -3.00 8.48
N ASP A 126 -7.47 -4.20 8.91
CA ASP A 126 -8.02 -4.39 10.25
C ASP A 126 -6.87 -4.26 11.28
N HIS A 127 -6.72 -3.07 11.88
CA HIS A 127 -5.64 -2.75 12.83
C HIS A 127 -5.70 -3.61 14.11
N SER A 128 -6.82 -4.33 14.32
CA SER A 128 -6.98 -5.29 15.41
C SER A 128 -6.00 -6.46 15.33
N GLN A 129 -5.60 -6.87 14.11
CA GLN A 129 -4.62 -7.96 13.93
C GLN A 129 -3.19 -7.50 14.20
N ILE A 130 -2.83 -6.27 13.84
CA ILE A 130 -1.50 -5.69 14.06
C ILE A 130 -1.23 -5.51 15.57
N LYS A 131 -2.24 -5.12 16.35
CA LYS A 131 -2.13 -5.01 17.81
C LYS A 131 -1.90 -6.37 18.48
N LYS A 132 -2.60 -7.43 18.04
CA LYS A 132 -2.41 -8.79 18.56
C LYS A 132 -1.01 -9.34 18.28
N VAL A 133 -0.47 -9.09 17.09
CA VAL A 133 0.89 -9.51 16.72
C VAL A 133 1.95 -8.77 17.54
N ARG A 134 1.82 -7.43 17.72
CA ARG A 134 2.74 -6.67 18.58
C ARG A 134 2.73 -7.14 20.04
N GLN A 135 1.56 -7.46 20.58
CA GLN A 135 1.42 -7.93 21.96
C GLN A 135 1.95 -9.37 22.16
N GLN A 136 1.85 -10.22 21.14
CA GLN A 136 2.52 -11.53 21.14
C GLN A 136 4.05 -11.40 21.07
N GLN A 137 4.58 -10.49 20.25
CA GLN A 137 6.03 -10.24 20.17
C GLN A 137 6.59 -9.69 21.49
N SER A 138 5.90 -8.74 22.14
CA SER A 138 6.34 -8.22 23.44
C SER A 138 6.31 -9.26 24.56
N ASN A 139 5.38 -10.22 24.49
CA ASN A 139 5.30 -11.32 25.45
C ASN A 139 6.35 -12.42 25.19
N MET A 140 6.79 -12.60 23.94
CA MET A 140 7.89 -13.50 23.60
C MET A 140 9.26 -12.95 24.00
N MET A 141 9.48 -11.63 23.89
CA MET A 141 10.73 -10.98 24.32
C MET A 141 10.89 -10.90 25.86
N ARG A 142 9.82 -11.19 26.62
CA ARG A 142 9.81 -11.16 28.10
C ARG A 142 9.88 -12.55 28.72
N ARG A 143 10.06 -13.60 27.93
CA ARG A 143 10.35 -14.97 28.38
C ARG A 143 11.80 -15.30 28.04
#